data_AF-F4XD08-F1
#
_entry.id   AF-F4XD08-F1
#
_cell.length_a   1.000
_cell.length_b   1.000
_cell.length_c   1.000
_cell.angle_alpha   90.00
_cell.angle_beta   90.00
_cell.angle_gamma   90.00
#
_symmetry.space_group_name_H-M   'P 1'
#
loop_
_entity.id
_entity.type
_entity.pdbx_description
1 polymer ?
#
loop_
_entity_poly.entity_id
_entity_poly.type
_entity_poly.pdbx_seq_one_letter_code
_entity_poly.pdbx_strand_id
1 'polypeptide(L)'
;MNQSEGYFIVQASSMPEIFRKVAQAKRLLETGEETTVNGAAHAVGISRSAFYKYKDAVRPFQDMLHGRIVTFQTMLRDEPGVLSGLLNVLAGTGMNILTINQNIPVNGCAVVTITAETSQMHLSLEDMLQAAADSTGVIRCEVLAG
;
A
#
# COMPACT_ATOMS: atom_id res chain seq x y z
N MET A 1 -26.63 -3.72 18.98
CA MET A 1 -26.57 -2.77 17.86
C MET A 1 -25.24 -2.99 17.16
N ASN A 2 -25.27 -3.59 15.97
CA ASN A 2 -24.07 -3.72 15.13
C ASN A 2 -23.72 -2.32 14.64
N GLN A 3 -22.69 -1.69 15.21
CA GLN A 3 -22.14 -0.48 14.64
C GLN A 3 -21.41 -0.89 13.37
N SER A 4 -21.94 -0.49 12.22
CA SER A 4 -21.22 -0.51 10.95
C SER A 4 -19.93 0.29 11.13
N GLU A 5 -18.77 -0.35 10.95
CA GLU A 5 -17.47 0.32 10.98
C GLU A 5 -17.45 1.41 9.89
N GLY A 6 -17.40 2.67 10.32
CA GLY A 6 -17.37 3.84 9.45
C GLY A 6 -16.23 4.75 9.83
N TYR A 7 -15.55 5.33 8.83
CA TYR A 7 -14.43 6.25 9.03
C TYR A 7 -14.90 7.70 8.91
N PHE A 8 -14.32 8.59 9.74
CA PHE A 8 -14.56 10.03 9.70
C PHE A 8 -13.27 10.77 9.35
N ILE A 9 -13.36 11.79 8.48
CA ILE A 9 -12.28 12.74 8.24
C ILE A 9 -12.49 13.92 9.19
N VAL A 10 -11.48 14.20 10.03
CA VAL A 10 -11.49 15.32 10.96
C VAL A 10 -10.27 16.21 10.72
N GLN A 11 -10.43 17.53 10.82
CA GLN A 11 -9.28 18.42 10.85
C GLN A 11 -8.44 18.09 12.08
N ALA A 12 -7.11 18.03 11.92
CA ALA A 12 -6.21 17.67 13.02
C ALA A 12 -6.39 18.60 14.23
N SER A 13 -6.67 19.89 14.01
CA SER A 13 -6.97 20.88 15.07
C SER A 13 -8.23 20.57 15.87
N SER A 14 -9.21 19.90 15.26
CA SER A 14 -10.48 19.51 15.89
C SER A 14 -10.39 18.18 16.62
N MET A 15 -9.30 17.44 16.45
CA MET A 15 -9.11 16.13 17.05
C MET A 15 -8.60 16.26 18.50
N PRO A 16 -9.10 15.44 19.44
CA PRO A 16 -8.55 15.38 20.80
C PRO A 16 -7.03 15.19 20.79
N GLU A 17 -6.34 15.89 21.68
CA GLU A 17 -4.88 15.95 21.70
C GLU A 17 -4.22 14.58 21.77
N ILE A 18 -4.83 13.64 22.51
CA ILE A 18 -4.33 12.29 22.66
C ILE A 18 -4.13 11.57 21.32
N PHE A 19 -5.05 11.75 20.39
CA PHE A 19 -4.98 11.14 19.07
C PHE A 19 -3.87 11.77 18.21
N ARG A 20 -3.67 13.09 18.33
CA ARG A 20 -2.58 13.79 17.62
C ARG A 20 -1.22 13.32 18.11
N LYS A 21 -1.06 13.18 19.43
CA LYS A 21 0.16 12.68 20.06
C LYS A 21 0.43 11.23 19.68
N VAL A 22 -0.59 10.39 19.61
CA VAL A 22 -0.45 9.00 19.14
C VAL A 22 -0.03 8.93 17.67
N ALA A 23 -0.61 9.77 16.80
CA ALA A 23 -0.16 9.87 15.40
C ALA A 23 1.31 10.34 15.30
N GLN A 24 1.71 11.30 16.13
CA GLN A 24 3.09 11.78 16.17
C GLN A 24 4.06 10.70 16.68
N ALA A 25 3.69 9.95 17.72
CA ALA A 25 4.51 8.84 18.23
C ALA A 25 4.71 7.75 17.17
N LYS A 26 3.67 7.43 16.38
CA LYS A 26 3.81 6.52 15.23
C LYS A 26 4.82 7.05 14.20
N ARG A 27 4.73 8.33 13.84
CA ARG A 27 5.69 8.97 12.92
C ARG A 27 7.13 8.83 13.41
N LEU A 28 7.38 9.04 14.69
CA LEU A 28 8.73 8.92 15.27
C LEU A 28 9.27 7.48 15.13
N LEU A 29 8.40 6.47 15.31
CA LEU A 29 8.77 5.07 15.11
C LEU A 29 9.02 4.73 13.64
N GLU A 30 8.17 5.23 12.73
CA GLU A 30 8.26 4.97 11.28
C GLU A 30 9.50 5.64 10.65
N THR A 31 9.84 6.84 11.11
CA THR A 31 11.02 7.60 10.64
C THR A 31 12.32 7.14 11.28
N GLY A 32 12.26 6.29 12.32
CA GLY A 32 13.41 5.88 13.11
C GLY A 32 13.97 6.97 14.02
N GLU A 33 13.28 8.12 14.15
CA GLU A 33 13.61 9.15 15.16
C GLU A 33 13.52 8.58 16.58
N GLU A 34 12.66 7.58 16.79
CA GLU A 34 12.59 6.76 18.00
C GLU A 34 12.54 5.27 17.65
N THR A 35 13.27 4.45 18.40
CA THR A 35 13.37 2.99 18.13
C THR A 35 12.44 2.16 19.00
N THR A 36 11.89 2.74 20.06
CA THR A 36 11.03 2.04 21.00
C THR A 36 9.72 2.78 21.22
N VAL A 37 8.63 2.03 21.38
CA VAL A 37 7.31 2.59 21.75
C VAL A 37 7.40 3.45 23.01
N ASN A 38 8.28 3.09 23.95
CA ASN A 38 8.51 3.90 25.13
C ASN A 38 9.09 5.27 24.82
N GLY A 39 10.16 5.29 24.02
CA GLY A 39 10.84 6.52 23.61
C GLY A 39 9.88 7.44 22.86
N ALA A 40 9.19 6.90 21.86
CA ALA A 40 8.17 7.63 21.10
C ALA A 40 7.03 8.17 21.98
N ALA A 41 6.47 7.36 22.89
CA ALA A 41 5.41 7.79 23.80
C ALA A 41 5.89 8.91 24.75
N HIS A 42 7.11 8.77 25.28
CA HIS A 42 7.71 9.79 26.14
C HIS A 42 7.99 11.09 25.38
N ALA A 43 8.54 11.00 24.17
CA ALA A 43 8.86 12.14 23.31
C ALA A 43 7.64 13.01 22.99
N VAL A 44 6.45 12.40 22.87
CA VAL A 44 5.19 13.13 22.61
C VAL A 44 4.37 13.40 23.88
N GLY A 45 4.86 13.01 25.06
CA GLY A 45 4.20 13.26 26.33
C GLY A 45 2.92 12.45 26.56
N ILE A 46 2.92 11.15 26.23
CA ILE A 46 1.84 10.20 26.57
C ILE A 46 2.43 8.96 27.27
N SER A 47 1.59 8.23 28.02
CA SER A 47 2.00 6.94 28.57
C SER A 47 2.04 5.86 27.49
N ARG A 48 2.85 4.80 27.69
CA ARG A 48 2.80 3.60 26.83
C ARG A 48 1.39 3.00 26.76
N SER A 49 0.67 2.96 27.88
CA SER A 49 -0.70 2.44 27.93
C SER A 49 -1.66 3.28 27.10
N ALA A 50 -1.51 4.61 27.08
CA ALA A 50 -2.30 5.49 26.24
C ALA A 50 -1.99 5.29 24.75
N PHE A 51 -0.72 5.08 24.40
CA PHE A 51 -0.35 4.68 23.03
C PHE A 51 -1.07 3.40 22.61
N TYR A 52 -0.95 2.31 23.37
CA TYR A 52 -1.60 1.03 23.02
C TYR A 52 -3.13 1.10 22.99
N LYS A 53 -3.75 1.95 23.82
CA LYS A 53 -5.20 2.13 23.84
C LYS A 53 -5.73 2.77 22.55
N TYR A 54 -4.96 3.67 21.93
CA TYR A 54 -5.43 4.47 20.80
C TYR A 54 -4.65 4.25 19.49
N LYS A 55 -3.60 3.42 19.47
CA LYS A 55 -2.77 3.19 18.28
C LYS A 55 -3.57 2.74 17.06
N ASP A 56 -4.66 2.01 17.26
CA ASP A 56 -5.47 1.49 16.15
C ASP A 56 -6.61 2.45 15.75
N ALA A 57 -6.89 3.46 16.58
CA ALA A 57 -7.93 4.46 16.36
C ALA A 57 -7.46 5.65 15.49
N VAL A 58 -6.15 5.79 15.26
CA VAL A 58 -5.58 6.91 14.49
C VAL A 58 -4.54 6.39 13.53
N ARG A 59 -4.71 6.75 12.26
CA ARG A 59 -3.76 6.49 11.19
C ARG A 59 -3.49 7.81 10.46
N PRO A 60 -2.24 8.09 10.07
CA PRO A 60 -1.93 9.22 9.20
C PRO A 60 -2.88 9.27 8.00
N PHE A 61 -3.38 10.45 7.67
CA PHE A 61 -4.19 10.62 6.47
C PHE A 61 -3.38 10.31 5.21
N GLN A 62 -2.04 10.41 5.23
CA GLN A 62 -1.21 9.95 4.11
C GLN A 62 -1.44 8.46 3.81
N ASP A 63 -1.55 7.59 4.82
CA ASP A 63 -1.91 6.17 4.63
C ASP A 63 -3.32 5.98 4.04
N MET A 64 -4.21 6.96 4.23
CA MET A 64 -5.59 6.96 3.67
C MET A 64 -5.72 7.71 2.33
N LEU A 65 -4.82 8.67 2.03
CA LEU A 65 -4.70 9.38 0.75
C LEU A 65 -4.04 8.51 -0.31
N HIS A 66 -3.19 7.57 0.09
CA HIS A 66 -2.73 6.47 -0.77
C HIS A 66 -3.86 5.45 -0.91
N GLY A 67 -4.98 5.82 -1.50
CA GLY A 67 -6.00 4.85 -1.88
C GLY A 67 -5.75 4.36 -3.29
N ARG A 68 -4.77 3.55 -3.69
CA ARG A 68 -3.79 2.66 -3.05
C ARG A 68 -2.69 2.50 -4.09
N ILE A 69 -1.54 3.14 -3.88
CA ILE A 69 -0.39 2.95 -4.75
C ILE A 69 0.20 1.59 -4.40
N VAL A 70 0.02 0.61 -5.27
CA VAL A 70 0.52 -0.74 -5.07
C VAL A 70 1.68 -0.99 -6.03
N THR A 71 2.72 -1.64 -5.53
CA THR A 71 3.83 -2.12 -6.34
C THR A 71 3.75 -3.63 -6.49
N PHE A 72 3.66 -4.09 -7.73
CA PHE A 72 3.64 -5.50 -8.11
C PHE A 72 4.96 -5.89 -8.74
N GLN A 73 5.39 -7.12 -8.50
CA GLN A 73 6.44 -7.76 -9.26
C GLN A 73 5.85 -8.91 -10.06
N THR A 74 6.22 -8.97 -11.33
CA THR A 74 5.88 -10.08 -12.20
C THR A 74 7.13 -10.65 -12.86
N MET A 75 7.11 -11.96 -13.05
CA MET A 75 8.09 -12.67 -13.87
C MET A 75 7.41 -13.05 -15.18
N LEU A 76 7.96 -12.57 -16.29
CA LEU A 76 7.43 -12.75 -17.64
C LEU A 76 8.38 -13.58 -18.49
N ARG A 77 7.84 -14.39 -19.41
CA ARG A 77 8.64 -14.95 -20.50
C ARG A 77 9.11 -13.83 -21.43
N ASP A 78 10.35 -13.91 -21.88
CA ASP A 78 10.94 -12.97 -22.83
C ASP A 78 10.48 -13.30 -24.26
N GLU A 79 9.20 -13.03 -24.52
CA GLU A 79 8.55 -13.25 -25.81
C GLU A 79 7.83 -11.97 -26.28
N PRO A 80 7.82 -11.70 -27.60
CA PRO A 80 7.13 -10.54 -28.14
C PRO A 80 5.67 -10.46 -27.70
N GLY A 81 5.28 -9.31 -27.12
CA GLY A 81 3.90 -9.02 -26.75
C GLY A 81 3.47 -9.44 -25.34
N VAL A 82 4.28 -10.20 -24.58
CA VAL A 82 3.91 -10.67 -23.23
C VAL A 82 3.68 -9.51 -22.26
N LEU A 83 4.62 -8.56 -22.16
CA LEU A 83 4.43 -7.37 -21.30
C LEU A 83 3.21 -6.56 -21.75
N SER A 84 3.03 -6.36 -23.06
CA SER A 84 1.86 -5.61 -23.57
C SER A 84 0.54 -6.30 -23.23
N GLY A 85 0.50 -7.64 -23.27
CA GLY A 85 -0.67 -8.42 -22.88
C GLY A 85 -1.02 -8.21 -21.41
N LEU A 86 -0.02 -8.29 -20.53
CA LEU A 86 -0.21 -8.00 -19.11
C LEU A 86 -0.70 -6.57 -18.88
N LEU A 87 -0.10 -5.57 -19.53
CA LEU A 87 -0.51 -4.17 -19.38
C LEU A 87 -1.97 -3.95 -19.81
N ASN A 88 -2.45 -4.65 -20.84
CA ASN A 88 -3.86 -4.59 -21.25
C ASN A 88 -4.79 -5.17 -20.19
N VAL A 89 -4.41 -6.27 -19.54
CA VAL A 89 -5.18 -6.84 -18.42
C VAL A 89 -5.26 -5.84 -17.27
N LEU A 90 -4.12 -5.24 -16.89
CA LEU A 90 -4.05 -4.26 -15.81
C LEU A 90 -4.88 -3.01 -16.12
N ALA A 91 -4.74 -2.44 -17.33
CA ALA A 91 -5.52 -1.28 -17.76
C ALA A 91 -7.04 -1.57 -17.77
N GLY A 92 -7.42 -2.80 -18.10
CA GLY A 92 -8.81 -3.27 -18.06
C GLY A 92 -9.45 -3.21 -16.67
N THR A 93 -8.65 -3.16 -15.59
CA THR A 93 -9.16 -3.08 -14.21
C THR A 93 -9.45 -1.66 -13.72
N GLY A 94 -9.11 -0.63 -14.52
CA GLY A 94 -9.28 0.78 -14.14
C GLY A 94 -8.18 1.34 -13.23
N MET A 95 -7.11 0.60 -12.97
CA MET A 95 -5.92 1.15 -12.28
C MET A 95 -5.15 2.14 -13.17
N ASN A 96 -4.49 3.10 -12.53
CA ASN A 96 -3.62 4.07 -13.19
C ASN A 96 -2.14 3.68 -12.97
N ILE A 97 -1.46 3.24 -14.03
CA ILE A 97 -0.07 2.82 -13.94
C ILE A 97 0.84 4.06 -13.83
N LEU A 98 1.64 4.11 -12.76
CA LEU A 98 2.55 5.23 -12.48
C LEU A 98 3.96 4.95 -13.01
N THR A 99 4.47 3.74 -12.82
CA THR A 99 5.80 3.34 -13.30
C THR A 99 5.83 1.89 -13.77
N ILE A 100 6.71 1.62 -14.74
CA ILE A 100 7.02 0.28 -15.23
C ILE A 100 8.55 0.19 -15.30
N ASN A 101 9.12 -0.83 -14.68
CA ASN A 101 10.54 -1.12 -14.75
C ASN A 101 10.74 -2.60 -15.09
N GLN A 102 11.19 -2.88 -16.32
CA GLN A 102 11.58 -4.22 -16.75
C GLN A 102 13.10 -4.35 -16.69
N ASN A 103 13.57 -5.35 -15.95
CA ASN A 103 14.98 -5.72 -15.94
C ASN A 103 15.38 -6.45 -17.22
N ILE A 104 16.69 -6.45 -17.51
CA ILE A 104 17.27 -7.23 -18.61
C ILE A 104 16.85 -8.70 -18.43
N PRO A 105 16.29 -9.36 -19.47
CA PRO A 105 15.92 -10.76 -19.39
C PRO A 105 17.11 -11.66 -19.04
N VAL A 106 16.89 -12.62 -18.16
CA VAL A 106 17.86 -13.65 -17.76
C VAL A 106 17.18 -15.02 -17.89
N ASN A 107 17.83 -15.97 -18.56
CA ASN A 107 17.30 -17.33 -18.80
C ASN A 107 15.91 -17.34 -19.46
N GLY A 108 15.67 -16.45 -20.42
CA GLY A 108 14.40 -16.35 -21.14
C GLY A 108 13.25 -15.76 -20.32
N CYS A 109 13.54 -15.14 -19.18
CA CYS A 109 12.55 -14.49 -18.32
C CYS A 109 12.98 -13.08 -17.94
N ALA A 110 12.02 -12.14 -17.88
CA ALA A 110 12.24 -10.79 -17.40
C ALA A 110 11.45 -10.54 -16.12
N VAL A 111 12.08 -9.90 -15.14
CA VAL A 111 11.38 -9.40 -13.95
C VAL A 111 10.90 -7.99 -14.27
N VAL A 112 9.61 -7.73 -14.06
CA VAL A 112 9.00 -6.42 -14.23
C VAL A 112 8.37 -5.98 -12.92
N THR A 113 8.70 -4.76 -12.50
CA THR A 113 8.08 -4.09 -11.37
C THR A 113 7.13 -3.01 -11.89
N ILE A 114 5.89 -3.02 -11.43
CA ILE A 114 4.85 -2.07 -11.85
C ILE A 114 4.29 -1.40 -10.60
N THR A 115 4.33 -0.07 -10.55
CA THR A 115 3.66 0.70 -9.51
C THR A 115 2.41 1.34 -10.10
N ALA A 116 1.26 1.15 -9.46
CA ALA A 116 -0.02 1.66 -9.94
C ALA A 116 -0.89 2.20 -8.81
N GLU A 117 -1.64 3.26 -9.09
CA GLU A 117 -2.68 3.79 -8.24
C GLU A 117 -3.99 3.02 -8.49
N THR A 118 -4.58 2.48 -7.43
CA THR A 118 -5.76 1.61 -7.51
C THR A 118 -7.07 2.28 -7.04
N SER A 119 -7.09 3.61 -6.94
CA SER A 119 -8.26 4.40 -6.49
C SER A 119 -9.52 4.18 -7.32
N GLN A 120 -9.35 3.87 -8.61
CA GLN A 120 -10.41 3.69 -9.60
C GLN A 120 -10.61 2.22 -10.00
N MET A 121 -9.98 1.27 -9.28
CA MET A 121 -10.17 -0.15 -9.57
C MET A 121 -11.60 -0.58 -9.25
N HIS A 122 -12.22 -1.27 -10.20
CA HIS A 122 -13.56 -1.85 -10.05
C HIS A 122 -13.55 -3.34 -9.71
N LEU A 123 -12.36 -3.96 -9.70
CA LEU A 123 -12.11 -5.33 -9.25
C LEU A 123 -11.33 -5.34 -7.95
N SER A 124 -11.42 -6.43 -7.19
CA SER A 124 -10.57 -6.61 -6.02
C SER A 124 -9.10 -6.80 -6.45
N LEU A 125 -8.17 -6.54 -5.53
CA LEU A 125 -6.74 -6.75 -5.78
C LEU A 125 -6.43 -8.23 -6.06
N GLU A 126 -7.12 -9.13 -5.37
CA GLU A 126 -6.99 -10.58 -5.53
C GLU A 126 -7.47 -11.04 -6.92
N ASP A 127 -8.62 -10.55 -7.37
CA ASP A 127 -9.14 -10.86 -8.72
C ASP A 127 -8.22 -10.33 -9.82
N MET A 128 -7.64 -9.14 -9.62
CA MET A 128 -6.66 -8.58 -10.55
C MET A 128 -5.38 -9.41 -10.61
N LEU A 129 -4.84 -9.81 -9.45
CA LEU A 129 -3.64 -10.67 -9.39
C LEU A 129 -3.89 -12.01 -10.08
N GLN A 130 -5.07 -12.58 -9.92
CA GLN A 130 -5.46 -13.81 -10.61
C GLN A 130 -5.53 -13.59 -12.13
N ALA A 131 -6.19 -12.53 -12.59
CA ALA A 131 -6.26 -12.20 -14.02
C ALA A 131 -4.87 -11.95 -14.64
N ALA A 132 -3.97 -11.30 -13.89
CA ALA A 132 -2.58 -11.09 -14.29
C ALA A 132 -1.80 -12.41 -14.36
N ALA A 133 -1.97 -13.30 -13.37
CA ALA A 133 -1.33 -14.61 -13.35
C ALA A 133 -1.80 -15.54 -14.48
N ASP A 134 -3.07 -15.42 -14.88
CA ASP A 134 -3.67 -16.19 -15.97
C ASP A 134 -3.30 -15.66 -17.37
N SER A 135 -2.67 -14.48 -17.45
CA SER A 135 -2.22 -13.90 -18.72
C SER A 135 -1.11 -14.75 -19.36
N THR A 136 -1.21 -14.95 -20.67
CA THR A 136 -0.24 -15.74 -21.43
C THR A 136 1.17 -15.16 -21.28
N GLY A 137 2.13 -16.01 -20.94
CA GLY A 137 3.53 -15.61 -20.76
C GLY A 137 3.89 -15.10 -19.36
N VAL A 138 2.91 -14.93 -18.45
CA VAL A 138 3.17 -14.63 -17.03
C VAL A 138 3.55 -15.92 -16.29
N ILE A 139 4.65 -15.89 -15.57
CA ILE A 139 5.16 -17.02 -14.76
C ILE A 139 4.76 -16.84 -13.28
N ARG A 140 4.80 -15.59 -12.80
CA ARG A 140 4.43 -15.21 -11.43
C ARG A 140 3.99 -13.75 -11.39
N CYS A 141 3.05 -13.42 -10.51
CA CYS A 141 2.66 -12.04 -10.20
C CYS A 141 2.40 -11.95 -8.68
N GLU A 142 3.01 -10.97 -8.00
CA GLU A 142 2.83 -10.78 -6.56
C GLU A 142 2.92 -9.31 -6.16
N VAL A 143 2.31 -8.98 -5.02
CA VAL A 143 2.40 -7.66 -4.41
C VAL A 143 3.68 -7.58 -3.57
N LEU A 144 4.53 -6.58 -3.85
CA LEU A 144 5.73 -6.31 -3.07
C LEU A 144 5.47 -5.34 -1.91
N ALA A 145 4.67 -4.32 -2.16
CA ALA A 145 4.37 -3.25 -1.21
C ALA A 145 3.05 -2.55 -1.58
N GLY A 146 2.33 -2.06 -0.57
CA GLY A 146 1.08 -1.30 -0.71
C GLY A 146 0.76 -0.52 0.56
#